data_AF-A0A2V8SN57-F1
#
_entry.id   AF-A0A2V8SN57-F1
#
_cell.length_a   1.000
_cell.length_b   1.000
_cell.length_c   1.000
_cell.angle_alpha   90.00
_cell.angle_beta   90.00
_cell.angle_gamma   90.00
#
_symmetry.space_group_name_H-M   'P 1'
#
loop_
_entity.id
_entity.type
_entity.pdbx_description
1 polymer ?
#
loop_
_entity_poly.entity_id
_entity_poly.type
_entity_poly.pdbx_seq_one_letter_code
_entity_poly.pdbx_strand_id
1 'polypeptide(L)'
;MTATTVNDVPVFSLVEGGATHELVRRFVRKRTKYLFYQIALVAAIFCWLPLMLLSIFEGVAWGDRVAIPFFYDLAVHTRFLVAVPLFIIAEAIIGPMLMQVAVHIATSGRIRARDLARYKAAVAEGLRLRDSKLAEGIVFGVALVSTVLGMFIFAQEVPNWRWLKSGSGVNLTLAAYWYAFISVPIFQFLFYRWLLRMFNWSRFLYRVSRLDLKLLPTHPDRAGGIGFIGENQRFFAFITFALGAVFSGIYGNEILYENFPIAGISAPAATIAIVLVLYIQLPAIFFFPMLRIVKRRAIFEYGALALSYTSEFDKKWIRGKHDPEEQLMGSGDIQSLADLGNSYLVVEGMRLVPFGWKTTAGLAASFILPILPLFLTVMPLKDIVKTVMKVLT
;
A
#
# COMPACT_ATOMS: atom_id res chain seq x y z
N MET A 1 28.00 -28.50 14.96
CA MET A 1 26.64 -28.19 14.49
C MET A 1 26.01 -27.23 15.49
N THR A 2 26.18 -25.92 15.28
CA THR A 2 25.66 -24.88 16.17
C THR A 2 24.18 -24.63 15.87
N ALA A 3 23.33 -24.75 16.88
CA ALA A 3 21.91 -24.50 16.79
C ALA A 3 21.66 -23.01 16.50
N THR A 4 21.34 -22.67 15.24
CA THR A 4 20.87 -21.33 14.85
C THR A 4 19.55 -21.03 15.56
N THR A 5 19.61 -20.18 16.59
CA THR A 5 18.42 -19.70 17.29
C THR A 5 17.73 -18.60 16.46
N VAL A 6 16.44 -18.39 16.73
CA VAL A 6 15.58 -17.36 16.10
C VAL A 6 16.12 -15.93 16.31
N ASN A 7 17.05 -15.75 17.26
CA ASN A 7 17.65 -14.46 17.59
C ASN A 7 18.67 -13.95 16.55
N ASP A 8 19.16 -14.81 15.65
CA ASP A 8 20.10 -14.44 14.58
C ASP A 8 19.41 -14.10 13.25
N VAL A 9 18.19 -13.56 13.29
CA VAL A 9 17.50 -13.06 12.09
C VAL A 9 17.82 -11.57 11.94
N PRO A 10 18.59 -11.16 10.91
CA PRO A 10 18.86 -9.75 10.69
C PRO A 10 17.54 -8.99 10.54
N VAL A 11 17.42 -7.88 11.27
CA VAL A 11 16.21 -7.07 11.35
C VAL A 11 15.89 -6.51 9.97
N PHE A 12 14.83 -7.00 9.35
CA PHE A 12 14.40 -6.58 8.01
C PHE A 12 13.72 -5.21 8.07
N SER A 13 14.47 -4.11 8.01
CA SER A 13 13.86 -2.79 7.80
C SER A 13 13.88 -2.46 6.33
N LEU A 14 12.75 -2.12 5.69
CA LEU A 14 12.76 -1.65 4.29
C LEU A 14 13.10 -0.16 4.15
N VAL A 15 13.17 0.57 5.27
CA VAL A 15 13.35 2.03 5.31
C VAL A 15 14.74 2.43 5.82
N GLU A 16 15.36 1.61 6.66
CA GLU A 16 16.61 1.96 7.34
C GLU A 16 17.84 1.52 6.54
N GLY A 17 18.09 2.18 5.41
CA GLY A 17 19.22 1.91 4.51
C GLY A 17 19.14 2.68 3.19
N GLY A 18 20.26 2.76 2.47
CA GLY A 18 20.39 3.51 1.20
C GLY A 18 21.26 4.78 1.30
N ALA A 19 21.79 5.25 0.18
CA ALA A 19 22.67 6.44 0.11
C ALA A 19 21.91 7.71 0.52
N THR A 20 20.63 7.81 0.18
CA THR A 20 19.76 8.91 0.65
C THR A 20 19.57 8.91 2.16
N HIS A 21 19.43 7.73 2.78
CA HIS A 21 19.35 7.59 4.23
C HIS A 21 20.70 7.92 4.89
N GLU A 22 21.83 7.53 4.29
CA GLU A 22 23.17 7.94 4.74
C GLU A 22 23.38 9.45 4.66
N LEU A 23 22.93 10.10 3.58
CA LEU A 23 22.98 11.55 3.41
C LEU A 23 22.16 12.25 4.49
N VAL A 24 20.91 11.86 4.71
CA VAL A 24 20.07 12.42 5.78
C VAL A 24 20.70 12.19 7.16
N ARG A 25 21.28 11.01 7.41
CA ARG A 25 21.95 10.68 8.68
C ARG A 25 23.21 11.51 8.93
N ARG A 26 23.93 11.94 7.88
CA ARG A 26 25.07 12.85 8.01
C ARG A 26 24.65 14.23 8.51
N PHE A 27 23.44 14.68 8.17
CA PHE A 27 22.91 15.98 8.60
C PHE A 27 22.12 15.92 9.91
N VAL A 28 21.66 14.74 10.37
CA VAL A 28 20.81 14.64 11.56
C VAL A 28 21.24 13.55 12.55
N ARG A 29 21.56 13.98 13.78
CA ARG A 29 22.28 13.20 14.82
C ARG A 29 21.38 12.51 15.86
N LYS A 30 20.07 12.82 15.95
CA LYS A 30 19.13 12.18 16.90
C LYS A 30 17.87 11.66 16.22
N ARG A 31 17.48 10.44 16.59
CA ARG A 31 16.38 9.66 16.00
C ARG A 31 15.10 9.89 16.81
N THR A 32 14.22 10.76 16.32
CA THR A 32 12.88 10.93 16.91
C THR A 32 11.84 10.89 15.81
N LYS A 33 10.63 10.36 16.06
CA LYS A 33 9.52 10.35 15.07
C LYS A 33 9.26 11.73 14.45
N TYR A 34 9.47 12.79 15.22
CA TYR A 34 9.38 14.18 14.77
C TYR A 34 10.31 14.54 13.60
N LEU A 35 11.42 13.81 13.43
CA LEU A 35 12.38 14.06 12.36
C LEU A 35 11.78 13.81 10.97
N PHE A 36 10.96 12.77 10.80
CA PHE A 36 10.35 12.48 9.49
C PHE A 36 9.33 13.55 9.09
N TYR A 37 8.59 14.10 10.06
CA TYR A 37 7.69 15.23 9.80
C TYR A 37 8.45 16.50 9.43
N GLN A 38 9.59 16.77 10.08
CA GLN A 38 10.44 17.90 9.73
C GLN A 38 11.05 17.75 8.33
N ILE A 39 11.56 16.57 7.98
CA ILE A 39 12.10 16.30 6.64
C ILE A 39 10.99 16.41 5.59
N ALA A 40 9.79 15.87 5.87
CA ALA A 40 8.64 15.98 4.99
C ALA A 40 8.25 17.44 4.73
N LEU A 41 8.19 18.26 5.78
CA LEU A 41 7.89 19.68 5.69
C LEU A 41 8.98 20.45 4.92
N VAL A 42 10.25 20.22 5.25
CA VAL A 42 11.38 20.85 4.56
C VAL A 42 11.39 20.48 3.08
N ALA A 43 11.16 19.21 2.73
CA ALA A 43 11.09 18.77 1.34
C ALA A 43 9.89 19.42 0.60
N ALA A 44 8.72 19.49 1.24
CA ALA A 44 7.56 20.16 0.67
C ALA A 44 7.82 21.65 0.41
N ILE A 45 8.38 22.37 1.40
CA ILE A 45 8.74 23.78 1.29
C ILE A 45 9.83 23.97 0.23
N PHE A 46 10.85 23.12 0.19
CA PHE A 46 11.94 23.21 -0.79
C PHE A 46 11.44 23.00 -2.23
N CYS A 47 10.48 22.10 -2.44
CA CYS A 47 9.87 21.89 -3.75
C CYS A 47 8.89 23.01 -4.15
N TRP A 48 8.24 23.68 -3.21
CA TRP A 48 7.14 24.61 -3.49
C TRP A 48 7.49 26.10 -3.33
N LEU A 49 8.21 26.49 -2.27
CA LEU A 49 8.47 27.89 -1.94
C LEU A 49 9.29 28.63 -3.01
N PRO A 50 10.37 28.06 -3.58
CA PRO A 50 11.10 28.73 -4.66
C PRO A 50 10.23 28.96 -5.89
N LEU A 51 9.32 28.02 -6.21
CA LEU A 51 8.36 28.19 -7.31
C LEU A 51 7.44 29.37 -7.06
N MET A 52 6.93 29.51 -5.84
CA MET A 52 6.09 30.64 -5.45
C MET A 52 6.86 31.96 -5.61
N LEU A 53 8.06 32.06 -5.03
CA LEU A 53 8.87 33.29 -5.07
C LEU A 53 9.23 33.71 -6.51
N LEU A 54 9.67 32.76 -7.33
CA LEU A 54 9.98 33.00 -8.74
C LEU A 54 8.73 33.39 -9.53
N SER A 55 7.60 32.73 -9.29
CA SER A 55 6.33 33.07 -9.95
C SER A 55 5.83 34.47 -9.58
N ILE A 56 6.06 34.91 -8.34
CA ILE A 56 5.73 36.27 -7.88
C ILE A 56 6.65 37.28 -8.58
N PHE A 57 7.94 37.01 -8.58
CA PHE A 57 8.94 37.88 -9.21
C PHE A 57 8.70 38.07 -10.70
N GLU A 58 8.30 37.00 -11.41
CA GLU A 58 7.98 37.05 -12.84
C GLU A 58 6.57 37.57 -13.13
N GLY A 59 5.75 37.83 -12.11
CA GLY A 59 4.39 38.35 -12.24
C GLY A 59 3.41 37.35 -12.89
N VAL A 60 3.62 36.05 -12.67
CA VAL A 60 2.78 34.94 -13.16
C VAL A 60 2.11 34.16 -12.02
N ALA A 61 2.23 34.66 -10.79
CA ALA A 61 1.65 34.03 -9.61
C ALA A 61 0.12 34.18 -9.54
N TRP A 62 -0.41 35.32 -10.00
CA TRP A 62 -1.83 35.66 -10.05
C TRP A 62 -2.14 36.63 -11.20
N GLY A 63 -3.42 36.92 -11.43
CA GLY A 63 -3.90 37.84 -12.47
C GLY A 63 -4.05 37.20 -13.84
N ASP A 64 -4.37 38.01 -14.85
CA ASP A 64 -4.83 37.55 -16.17
C ASP A 64 -3.71 37.40 -17.20
N ARG A 65 -2.44 37.45 -16.76
CA ARG A 65 -1.27 37.37 -17.66
C ARG A 65 -1.09 35.99 -18.29
N VAL A 66 -1.54 34.95 -17.59
CA VAL A 66 -1.51 33.54 -18.02
C VAL A 66 -2.86 32.91 -17.70
N ALA A 67 -3.28 31.91 -18.49
CA ALA A 67 -4.57 31.26 -18.28
C ALA A 67 -4.60 30.46 -16.97
N ILE A 68 -3.45 29.92 -16.54
CA ILE A 68 -3.30 29.20 -15.27
C ILE A 68 -2.15 29.83 -14.46
N PRO A 69 -2.44 30.77 -13.55
CA PRO A 69 -1.44 31.33 -12.64
C PRO A 69 -1.01 30.31 -11.57
N PHE A 70 0.16 30.52 -10.96
CA PHE A 70 0.75 29.56 -10.02
C PHE A 70 -0.19 29.13 -8.89
N PHE A 71 -0.85 30.08 -8.21
CA PHE A 71 -1.72 29.76 -7.07
C PHE A 71 -2.99 28.99 -7.44
N TYR A 72 -3.33 28.96 -8.73
CA TYR A 72 -4.51 28.30 -9.27
C TYR A 72 -4.18 26.92 -9.86
N ASP A 73 -2.89 26.57 -10.00
CA ASP A 73 -2.45 25.26 -10.47
C ASP A 73 -2.56 24.21 -9.36
N LEU A 74 -3.69 23.51 -9.28
CA LEU A 74 -3.96 22.50 -8.26
C LEU A 74 -2.94 21.36 -8.28
N ALA A 75 -2.46 20.97 -9.46
CA ALA A 75 -1.53 19.86 -9.61
C ALA A 75 -0.16 20.13 -8.98
N VAL A 76 0.29 21.38 -8.92
CA VAL A 76 1.53 21.76 -8.22
C VAL A 76 1.37 21.62 -6.70
N HIS A 77 0.25 22.10 -6.16
CA HIS A 77 -0.04 22.05 -4.73
C HIS A 77 -0.20 20.60 -4.25
N THR A 78 -0.97 19.78 -4.96
CA THR A 78 -1.18 18.39 -4.55
C THR A 78 0.10 17.55 -4.69
N ARG A 79 0.95 17.79 -5.68
CA ARG A 79 2.24 17.08 -5.79
C ARG A 79 3.19 17.45 -4.65
N PHE A 80 3.42 18.73 -4.39
CA PHE A 80 4.51 19.14 -3.51
C PHE A 80 4.09 19.36 -2.06
N LEU A 81 2.87 19.82 -1.80
CA LEU A 81 2.37 20.06 -0.45
C LEU A 81 1.62 18.86 0.14
N VAL A 82 1.18 17.90 -0.67
CA VAL A 82 0.48 16.70 -0.21
C VAL A 82 1.28 15.43 -0.49
N ALA A 83 1.61 15.13 -1.75
CA ALA A 83 2.19 13.84 -2.10
C ALA A 83 3.65 13.67 -1.64
N VAL A 84 4.51 14.67 -1.85
CA VAL A 84 5.91 14.65 -1.34
C VAL A 84 5.98 14.39 0.17
N PRO A 85 5.29 15.16 1.04
CA PRO A 85 5.36 14.91 2.47
C PRO A 85 4.74 13.56 2.85
N LEU A 86 3.64 13.15 2.20
CA LEU A 86 3.04 11.85 2.47
C LEU A 86 3.93 10.68 2.06
N PHE A 87 4.64 10.76 0.94
CA PHE A 87 5.60 9.72 0.55
C PHE A 87 6.72 9.59 1.59
N ILE A 88 7.16 10.68 2.20
CA ILE A 88 8.19 10.65 3.25
C ILE A 88 7.62 10.11 4.56
N ILE A 89 6.44 10.60 4.99
CA ILE A 89 5.77 10.15 6.23
C ILE A 89 5.40 8.67 6.14
N ALA A 90 4.95 8.20 4.98
CA ALA A 90 4.61 6.81 4.74
C ALA A 90 5.80 5.88 5.04
N GLU A 91 7.05 6.34 4.89
CA GLU A 91 8.22 5.53 5.22
C GLU A 91 8.34 5.31 6.73
N ALA A 92 8.09 6.34 7.51
CA ALA A 92 8.12 6.26 8.97
C ALA A 92 7.06 5.30 9.52
N ILE A 93 5.98 5.08 8.78
CA ILE A 93 4.85 4.22 9.18
C ILE A 93 5.04 2.79 8.64
N ILE A 94 5.26 2.65 7.33
CA ILE A 94 5.29 1.36 6.65
C ILE A 94 6.60 0.61 6.95
N GLY A 95 7.73 1.30 7.09
CA GLY A 95 9.02 0.65 7.38
C GLY A 95 9.01 -0.24 8.61
N PRO A 96 8.70 0.31 9.80
CA PRO A 96 8.60 -0.47 11.03
C PRO A 96 7.55 -1.58 10.95
N MET A 97 6.45 -1.35 10.21
CA MET A 97 5.43 -2.37 10.01
C MET A 97 5.98 -3.57 9.23
N LEU A 98 6.62 -3.34 8.08
CA LEU A 98 7.15 -4.42 7.24
C LEU A 98 8.22 -5.24 8.00
N MET A 99 8.99 -4.57 8.85
CA MET A 99 9.92 -5.20 9.78
C MET A 99 9.22 -6.07 10.81
N GLN A 100 8.16 -5.58 11.45
CA GLN A 100 7.37 -6.36 12.40
C GLN A 100 6.75 -7.60 11.74
N VAL A 101 6.25 -7.47 10.50
CA VAL A 101 5.72 -8.62 9.75
C VAL A 101 6.83 -9.65 9.50
N ALA A 102 8.00 -9.24 9.03
CA ALA A 102 9.12 -10.14 8.83
C ALA A 102 9.52 -10.85 10.15
N VAL A 103 9.75 -10.09 11.22
CA VAL A 103 10.10 -10.66 12.53
C VAL A 103 9.02 -11.63 13.02
N HIS A 104 7.73 -11.27 12.90
CA HIS A 104 6.63 -12.13 13.34
C HIS A 104 6.54 -13.43 12.53
N ILE A 105 6.85 -13.42 11.23
CA ILE A 105 6.95 -14.64 10.43
C ILE A 105 8.03 -15.57 11.02
N ALA A 106 9.19 -15.03 11.41
CA ALA A 106 10.28 -15.80 11.98
C ALA A 106 10.01 -16.30 13.41
N THR A 107 9.41 -15.47 14.27
CA THR A 107 9.20 -15.78 15.69
C THR A 107 7.95 -16.59 15.96
N SER A 108 6.95 -16.58 15.06
CA SER A 108 5.68 -17.27 15.29
C SER A 108 5.74 -18.80 15.24
N GLY A 109 6.92 -19.40 15.08
CA GLY A 109 7.11 -20.86 15.03
C GLY A 109 6.52 -21.53 13.79
N ARG A 110 6.07 -20.74 12.80
CA ARG A 110 5.42 -21.23 11.58
C ARG A 110 6.42 -21.74 10.55
N ILE A 111 7.66 -21.26 10.56
CA ILE A 111 8.71 -21.73 9.65
C ILE A 111 9.24 -23.08 10.15
N ARG A 112 9.27 -24.09 9.28
CA ARG A 112 9.93 -25.37 9.58
C ARG A 112 11.45 -25.19 9.65
N ALA A 113 12.13 -25.94 10.52
CA ALA A 113 13.59 -25.83 10.71
C ALA A 113 14.39 -25.93 9.39
N ARG A 114 13.94 -26.77 8.45
CA ARG A 114 14.55 -26.94 7.11
C ARG A 114 14.51 -25.68 6.23
N ASP A 115 13.53 -24.80 6.44
CA ASP A 115 13.28 -23.63 5.60
C ASP A 115 13.84 -22.33 6.23
N LEU A 116 14.35 -22.41 7.47
CA LEU A 116 14.90 -21.24 8.18
C LEU A 116 16.09 -20.61 7.43
N ALA A 117 16.97 -21.43 6.85
CA ALA A 117 18.10 -20.94 6.05
C ALA A 117 17.63 -20.18 4.80
N ARG A 118 16.61 -20.70 4.11
CA ARG A 118 16.00 -20.07 2.93
C ARG A 118 15.31 -18.76 3.29
N TYR A 119 14.64 -18.71 4.44
CA TYR A 119 14.03 -17.50 4.97
C TYR A 119 15.09 -16.42 5.27
N LYS A 120 16.16 -16.77 5.99
CA LYS A 120 17.27 -15.84 6.27
C LYS A 120 17.92 -15.31 4.99
N ALA A 121 18.11 -16.17 3.98
CA ALA A 121 18.61 -15.76 2.67
C ALA A 121 17.66 -14.77 1.96
N ALA A 122 16.34 -15.00 2.01
CA ALA A 122 15.36 -14.08 1.44
C ALA A 122 15.39 -12.70 2.13
N VAL A 123 15.54 -12.66 3.46
CA VAL A 123 15.72 -11.42 4.23
C VAL A 123 17.02 -10.71 3.82
N ALA A 124 18.15 -11.42 3.79
CA ALA A 124 19.45 -10.85 3.45
C ALA A 124 19.48 -10.25 2.03
N GLU A 125 18.88 -10.93 1.06
CA GLU A 125 18.78 -10.41 -0.31
C GLU A 125 17.89 -9.17 -0.41
N GLY A 126 16.79 -9.13 0.36
CA GLY A 126 15.93 -7.96 0.41
C GLY A 126 16.64 -6.75 1.02
N LEU A 127 17.45 -6.96 2.06
CA LEU A 127 18.34 -5.94 2.63
C LEU A 127 19.40 -5.47 1.62
N ARG A 128 20.02 -6.40 0.89
CA ARG A 128 21.01 -6.07 -0.15
C ARG A 128 20.43 -5.21 -1.28
N LEU A 129 19.19 -5.49 -1.71
CA LEU A 129 18.53 -4.68 -2.73
C LEU A 129 18.18 -3.28 -2.21
N ARG A 130 17.70 -3.19 -0.96
CA ARG A 130 17.43 -1.91 -0.27
C ARG A 130 18.69 -1.05 -0.16
N ASP A 131 19.83 -1.67 0.19
CA ASP A 131 21.10 -0.97 0.40
C ASP A 131 21.89 -0.72 -0.90
N SER A 132 21.34 -1.14 -2.04
CA SER A 132 22.00 -1.00 -3.34
C SER A 132 22.00 0.45 -3.81
N LYS A 133 23.19 1.08 -3.78
CA LYS A 133 23.43 2.41 -4.35
C LYS A 133 23.13 2.45 -5.85
N LEU A 134 23.36 1.34 -6.56
CA LEU A 134 23.04 1.23 -7.98
C LEU A 134 21.51 1.29 -8.20
N ALA A 135 20.72 0.62 -7.36
CA ALA A 135 19.26 0.65 -7.49
C ALA A 135 18.70 2.06 -7.23
N GLU A 136 19.20 2.74 -6.20
CA GLU A 136 18.84 4.15 -5.96
C GLU A 136 19.29 5.07 -7.11
N GLY A 137 20.49 4.86 -7.65
CA GLY A 137 21.01 5.60 -8.79
C GLY A 137 20.18 5.41 -10.06
N ILE A 138 19.73 4.18 -10.33
CA ILE A 138 18.80 3.89 -11.43
C ILE A 138 17.47 4.61 -11.22
N VAL A 139 16.89 4.56 -10.01
CA VAL A 139 15.64 5.26 -9.70
C VAL A 139 15.77 6.77 -9.91
N PHE A 140 16.90 7.36 -9.52
CA PHE A 140 17.20 8.77 -9.75
C PHE A 140 17.37 9.09 -11.25
N GLY A 141 18.13 8.26 -11.98
CA GLY A 141 18.29 8.41 -13.42
C GLY A 141 16.96 8.32 -14.16
N VAL A 142 16.11 7.35 -13.80
CA VAL A 142 14.75 7.21 -14.35
C VAL A 142 13.92 8.45 -14.06
N ALA A 143 13.97 9.01 -12.84
CA ALA A 143 13.26 10.24 -12.49
C ALA A 143 13.71 11.44 -13.35
N LEU A 144 15.00 11.59 -13.63
CA LEU A 144 15.48 12.66 -14.51
C LEU A 144 15.02 12.44 -15.95
N VAL A 145 15.15 11.21 -16.47
CA VAL A 145 14.74 10.87 -17.84
C VAL A 145 13.23 11.06 -18.02
N SER A 146 12.40 10.60 -17.09
CA SER A 146 10.94 10.80 -17.16
C SER A 146 10.54 12.27 -17.06
N THR A 147 11.29 13.08 -16.33
CA THR A 147 11.07 14.53 -16.29
C THR A 147 11.38 15.18 -17.63
N VAL A 148 12.51 14.84 -18.24
CA VAL A 148 12.92 15.37 -19.56
C VAL A 148 11.94 14.91 -20.64
N LEU A 149 11.59 13.63 -20.70
CA LEU A 149 10.59 13.11 -21.63
C LEU A 149 9.23 13.80 -21.43
N GLY A 150 8.84 14.03 -20.18
CA GLY A 150 7.60 14.74 -19.85
C GLY A 150 7.54 16.16 -20.41
N MET A 151 8.68 16.88 -20.47
CA MET A 151 8.73 18.21 -21.08
C MET A 151 8.51 18.19 -22.59
N PHE A 152 9.02 17.17 -23.28
CA PHE A 152 8.88 17.05 -24.73
C PHE A 152 7.50 16.52 -25.14
N ILE A 153 6.94 15.59 -24.35
CA ILE A 153 5.69 14.88 -24.71
C ILE A 153 4.44 15.66 -24.27
N PHE A 154 4.46 16.28 -23.09
CA PHE A 154 3.30 16.99 -22.52
C PHE A 154 3.43 18.51 -22.65
N ALA A 155 3.98 18.99 -23.77
CA ALA A 155 3.95 20.41 -24.09
C ALA A 155 2.49 20.87 -24.19
N GLN A 156 2.04 21.57 -23.15
CA GLN A 156 0.67 22.00 -22.97
C GLN A 156 0.35 23.16 -23.92
N GLU A 157 -0.76 23.07 -24.66
CA GLU A 157 -1.17 24.14 -25.59
C GLU A 157 -1.65 25.40 -24.85
N VAL A 158 -2.00 25.30 -23.57
CA VAL A 158 -2.52 26.40 -22.76
C VAL A 158 -1.37 27.17 -22.07
N PRO A 159 -1.28 28.51 -22.22
CA PRO A 159 -0.33 29.34 -21.49
C PRO A 159 -0.53 29.22 -19.97
N ASN A 160 0.53 28.90 -19.24
CA ASN A 160 0.49 28.77 -17.79
C ASN A 160 1.75 29.39 -17.17
N TRP A 161 1.80 29.48 -15.85
CA TRP A 161 2.94 30.04 -15.11
C TRP A 161 4.31 29.40 -15.46
N ARG A 162 4.35 28.23 -16.10
CA ARG A 162 5.58 27.58 -16.60
C ARG A 162 5.93 27.96 -18.04
N TRP A 163 4.92 28.23 -18.87
CA TRP A 163 5.07 28.44 -20.30
C TRP A 163 4.38 29.74 -20.72
N LEU A 164 5.20 30.76 -21.04
CA LEU A 164 4.72 32.01 -21.61
C LEU A 164 4.69 31.87 -23.13
N LYS A 165 3.49 31.92 -23.74
CA LYS A 165 3.38 32.11 -25.19
C LYS A 165 3.68 33.58 -25.51
N SER A 166 4.76 33.84 -26.22
CA SER A 166 5.02 35.14 -26.86
C SER A 166 4.99 34.96 -28.37
N GLY A 167 4.68 36.03 -29.12
CA GLY A 167 4.55 35.99 -30.58
C GLY A 167 5.81 35.53 -31.35
N SER A 168 6.95 35.39 -30.66
CA SER A 168 8.23 34.91 -31.20
C SER A 168 8.65 33.50 -30.74
N GLY A 169 7.83 32.81 -29.91
CA GLY A 169 8.13 31.47 -29.42
C GLY A 169 7.60 31.18 -28.01
N VAL A 170 7.84 29.95 -27.55
CA VAL A 170 7.52 29.51 -26.18
C VAL A 170 8.72 29.83 -25.28
N ASN A 171 8.54 30.77 -24.34
CA ASN A 171 9.57 31.10 -23.35
C ASN A 171 9.26 30.39 -22.02
N LEU A 172 10.26 29.68 -21.48
CA LEU A 172 10.21 29.07 -20.15
C LEU A 172 10.46 30.14 -19.08
N THR A 173 9.65 30.13 -18.04
CA THR A 173 9.86 30.99 -16.86
C THR A 173 10.98 30.43 -15.99
N LEU A 174 11.62 31.27 -15.16
CA LEU A 174 12.59 30.82 -14.15
C LEU A 174 11.96 29.81 -13.19
N ALA A 175 10.68 30.02 -12.84
CA ALA A 175 9.91 29.06 -12.06
C ALA A 175 9.78 27.70 -12.76
N ALA A 176 9.65 27.67 -14.10
CA ALA A 176 9.61 26.44 -14.88
C ALA A 176 10.92 25.64 -14.78
N TYR A 177 12.08 26.31 -14.79
CA TYR A 177 13.38 25.63 -14.62
C TYR A 177 13.51 24.99 -13.24
N TRP A 178 13.10 25.66 -12.16
CA TRP A 178 13.11 25.06 -10.83
C TRP A 178 12.14 23.86 -10.75
N TYR A 179 10.95 24.00 -11.32
CA TYR A 179 9.95 22.93 -11.38
C TYR A 179 10.51 21.70 -12.12
N ALA A 180 11.11 21.95 -13.28
CA ALA A 180 11.73 21.00 -14.19
C ALA A 180 12.87 20.21 -13.56
N PHE A 181 13.86 20.91 -12.98
CA PHE A 181 15.12 20.28 -12.60
C PHE A 181 15.18 19.87 -11.13
N ILE A 182 14.29 20.39 -10.29
CA ILE A 182 14.33 20.17 -8.84
C ILE A 182 13.02 19.56 -8.36
N SER A 183 11.89 20.26 -8.48
CA SER A 183 10.65 19.84 -7.81
C SER A 183 10.08 18.54 -8.39
N VAL A 184 9.97 18.41 -9.72
CA VAL A 184 9.45 17.20 -10.37
C VAL A 184 10.38 15.99 -10.17
N PRO A 185 11.71 16.10 -10.36
CA PRO A 185 12.61 14.97 -10.11
C PRO A 185 12.56 14.48 -8.66
N ILE A 186 12.43 15.38 -7.67
CA ILE A 186 12.25 14.97 -6.26
C ILE A 186 10.96 14.17 -6.08
N PHE A 187 9.83 14.67 -6.61
CA PHE A 187 8.55 13.96 -6.55
C PHE A 187 8.62 12.59 -7.23
N GLN A 188 9.15 12.53 -8.46
CA GLN A 188 9.26 11.29 -9.24
C GLN A 188 10.23 10.29 -8.58
N PHE A 189 11.36 10.77 -8.04
CA PHE A 189 12.30 9.95 -7.30
C PHE A 189 11.62 9.27 -6.09
N LEU A 190 10.87 10.04 -5.28
CA LEU A 190 10.14 9.49 -4.14
C LEU A 190 9.09 8.46 -4.57
N PHE A 191 8.35 8.75 -5.64
CA PHE A 191 7.37 7.83 -6.20
C PHE A 191 7.99 6.52 -6.70
N TYR A 192 9.02 6.59 -7.54
CA TYR A 192 9.70 5.40 -8.08
C TYR A 192 10.42 4.60 -7.01
N ARG A 193 10.94 5.27 -5.98
CA ARG A 193 11.49 4.62 -4.80
C ARG A 193 10.44 3.79 -4.05
N TRP A 194 9.19 4.26 -3.97
CA TRP A 194 8.08 3.46 -3.44
C TRP A 194 7.77 2.25 -4.31
N LEU A 195 7.81 2.38 -5.63
CA LEU A 195 7.66 1.22 -6.53
C LEU A 195 8.78 0.19 -6.32
N LEU A 196 10.03 0.62 -6.17
CA LEU A 196 11.15 -0.28 -5.89
C LEU A 196 10.97 -0.99 -4.54
N ARG A 197 10.50 -0.29 -3.51
CA ARG A 197 10.21 -0.86 -2.18
C ARG A 197 9.09 -1.91 -2.26
N MET A 198 8.02 -1.61 -2.99
CA MET A 198 6.91 -2.55 -3.22
C MET A 198 7.33 -3.76 -4.03
N PHE A 199 8.19 -3.57 -5.04
CA PHE A 199 8.82 -4.67 -5.75
C PHE A 199 9.64 -5.57 -4.82
N ASN A 200 10.48 -4.97 -3.96
CA ASN A 200 11.29 -5.71 -2.99
C ASN A 200 10.40 -6.47 -1.98
N TRP A 201 9.34 -5.84 -1.48
CA TRP A 201 8.36 -6.47 -0.60
C TRP A 201 7.64 -7.66 -1.28
N SER A 202 7.24 -7.49 -2.54
CA SER A 202 6.64 -8.55 -3.35
C SER A 202 7.59 -9.72 -3.55
N ARG A 203 8.86 -9.44 -3.89
CA ARG A 203 9.89 -10.47 -4.03
C ARG A 203 10.14 -11.23 -2.73
N PHE A 204 10.17 -10.53 -1.60
CA PHE A 204 10.31 -11.15 -0.28
C PHE A 204 9.12 -12.08 0.02
N LEU A 205 7.89 -11.60 -0.09
CA LEU A 205 6.70 -12.40 0.20
C LEU A 205 6.50 -13.55 -0.78
N TYR A 206 6.87 -13.38 -2.06
CA TYR A 206 6.90 -14.47 -3.03
C TYR A 206 7.82 -15.60 -2.56
N ARG A 207 9.01 -15.30 -2.06
CA ARG A 207 9.91 -16.33 -1.53
C ARG A 207 9.37 -16.99 -0.28
N VAL A 208 8.77 -16.21 0.62
CA VAL A 208 8.14 -16.72 1.84
C VAL A 208 6.96 -17.65 1.50
N SER A 209 6.17 -17.34 0.47
CA SER A 209 5.05 -18.19 0.05
C SER A 209 5.47 -19.51 -0.60
N ARG A 210 6.76 -19.67 -0.94
CA ARG A 210 7.35 -20.93 -1.43
C ARG A 210 7.95 -21.78 -0.32
N LEU A 211 7.99 -21.26 0.92
CA LEU A 211 8.42 -22.04 2.09
C LEU A 211 7.27 -22.92 2.55
N ASP A 212 7.62 -24.04 3.19
CA ASP A 212 6.62 -24.90 3.78
C ASP A 212 6.27 -24.37 5.18
N LEU A 213 5.29 -23.46 5.23
CA LEU A 213 4.80 -22.85 6.46
C LEU A 213 3.81 -23.78 7.18
N LYS A 214 3.90 -23.84 8.51
CA LYS A 214 2.92 -24.49 9.37
C LYS A 214 1.69 -23.59 9.49
N LEU A 215 0.69 -23.86 8.67
CA LEU A 215 -0.61 -23.19 8.74
C LEU A 215 -1.57 -23.98 9.61
N LEU A 216 -2.37 -23.29 10.41
CA LEU A 216 -3.39 -23.90 11.27
C LEU A 216 -4.78 -23.54 10.73
N PRO A 217 -5.54 -24.50 10.16
CA PRO A 217 -6.85 -24.23 9.55
C PRO A 217 -7.88 -23.64 10.51
N THR A 218 -7.81 -24.01 11.78
CA THR A 218 -8.70 -23.56 12.87
C THR A 218 -8.29 -22.22 13.47
N HIS A 219 -7.27 -21.55 12.93
CA HIS A 219 -6.82 -20.27 13.45
C HIS A 219 -7.91 -19.19 13.29
N PRO A 220 -8.18 -18.36 14.31
CA PRO A 220 -9.31 -17.42 14.31
C PRO A 220 -9.21 -16.31 13.26
N ASP A 221 -8.03 -16.08 12.69
CA ASP A 221 -7.83 -15.11 11.59
C ASP A 221 -8.44 -15.56 10.25
N ARG A 222 -8.96 -16.79 10.14
CA ARG A 222 -9.48 -17.39 8.91
C ARG A 222 -8.48 -17.32 7.74
N ALA A 223 -7.18 -17.29 8.04
CA ALA A 223 -6.11 -17.21 7.05
C ALA A 223 -4.95 -18.12 7.44
N GLY A 224 -5.21 -19.20 8.19
CA GLY A 224 -4.20 -20.18 8.56
C GLY A 224 -3.14 -19.65 9.54
N GLY A 225 -3.37 -18.50 10.17
CA GLY A 225 -2.39 -17.83 11.02
C GLY A 225 -1.46 -16.83 10.30
N ILE A 226 -1.66 -16.58 9.00
CA ILE A 226 -0.88 -15.60 8.23
C ILE A 226 -1.67 -14.35 7.85
N GLY A 227 -2.85 -14.13 8.45
CA GLY A 227 -3.70 -12.97 8.19
C GLY A 227 -3.02 -11.64 8.48
N PHE A 228 -2.11 -11.59 9.45
CA PHE A 228 -1.31 -10.39 9.75
C PHE A 228 -0.47 -9.92 8.54
N ILE A 229 -0.12 -10.78 7.58
CA ILE A 229 0.62 -10.38 6.39
C ILE A 229 -0.26 -9.54 5.46
N GLY A 230 -1.50 -9.99 5.22
CA GLY A 230 -2.41 -9.32 4.30
C GLY A 230 -3.13 -8.13 4.93
N GLU A 231 -3.58 -8.23 6.19
CA GLU A 231 -4.28 -7.12 6.87
C GLU A 231 -3.39 -5.89 7.06
N ASN A 232 -2.07 -6.08 7.15
CA ASN A 232 -1.13 -4.98 7.24
C ASN A 232 -0.97 -4.20 5.92
N GLN A 233 -1.41 -4.72 4.78
CA GLN A 233 -1.40 -3.97 3.51
C GLN A 233 -2.21 -2.66 3.57
N ARG A 234 -3.15 -2.54 4.52
CA ARG A 234 -3.91 -1.30 4.76
C ARG A 234 -3.02 -0.08 5.06
N PHE A 235 -1.80 -0.27 5.58
CA PHE A 235 -0.88 0.84 5.85
C PHE A 235 -0.37 1.52 4.57
N PHE A 236 -0.50 0.88 3.41
CA PHE A 236 -0.22 1.53 2.12
C PHE A 236 -1.31 2.55 1.72
N ALA A 237 -2.37 2.71 2.52
CA ALA A 237 -3.41 3.74 2.32
C ALA A 237 -2.84 5.17 2.22
N PHE A 238 -1.70 5.46 2.87
CA PHE A 238 -1.02 6.75 2.75
C PHE A 238 -0.49 7.01 1.33
N ILE A 239 -0.02 5.96 0.65
CA ILE A 239 0.51 6.05 -0.72
C ILE A 239 -0.63 6.22 -1.71
N THR A 240 -1.71 5.44 -1.57
CA THR A 240 -2.90 5.57 -2.42
C THR A 240 -3.59 6.91 -2.23
N PHE A 241 -3.65 7.44 -1.00
CA PHE A 241 -4.15 8.79 -0.75
C PHE A 241 -3.28 9.86 -1.41
N ALA A 242 -1.95 9.78 -1.28
CA ALA A 242 -1.03 10.71 -1.93
C ALA A 242 -1.24 10.73 -3.46
N LEU A 243 -1.37 9.54 -4.08
CA LEU A 243 -1.61 9.42 -5.51
C LEU A 243 -3.01 9.89 -5.92
N GLY A 244 -4.02 9.67 -5.09
CA GLY A 244 -5.37 10.22 -5.29
C GLY A 244 -5.37 11.75 -5.26
N ALA A 245 -4.58 12.37 -4.38
CA ALA A 245 -4.43 13.82 -4.35
C ALA A 245 -3.74 14.35 -5.61
N VAL A 246 -2.69 13.68 -6.08
CA VAL A 246 -2.03 14.03 -7.36
C VAL A 246 -3.01 13.91 -8.51
N PHE A 247 -3.76 12.82 -8.59
CA PHE A 247 -4.79 12.60 -9.60
C PHE A 247 -5.84 13.72 -9.57
N SER A 248 -6.33 14.06 -8.38
CA SER A 248 -7.29 15.15 -8.16
C SER A 248 -6.73 16.50 -8.62
N GLY A 249 -5.47 16.82 -8.33
CA GLY A 249 -4.87 18.07 -8.80
C GLY A 249 -4.71 18.14 -10.32
N ILE A 250 -4.33 17.03 -10.96
CA ILE A 250 -4.17 16.97 -12.43
C ILE A 250 -5.52 17.17 -13.11
N TYR A 251 -6.50 16.34 -12.80
CA TYR A 251 -7.82 16.43 -13.43
C TYR A 251 -8.58 17.67 -13.00
N GLY A 252 -8.34 18.20 -11.79
CA GLY A 252 -8.88 19.48 -11.37
C GLY A 252 -8.45 20.63 -12.28
N ASN A 253 -7.18 20.65 -12.71
CA ASN A 253 -6.73 21.63 -13.70
C ASN A 253 -7.40 21.43 -15.07
N GLU A 254 -7.46 20.19 -15.57
CA GLU A 254 -8.08 19.89 -16.87
C GLU A 254 -9.58 20.27 -16.88
N ILE A 255 -10.30 20.02 -15.79
CA ILE A 255 -11.71 20.37 -15.64
C ILE A 255 -11.89 21.89 -15.60
N LEU A 256 -11.11 22.60 -14.79
CA LEU A 256 -11.29 24.04 -14.56
C LEU A 256 -10.80 24.91 -15.71
N TYR A 257 -9.77 24.47 -16.43
CA TYR A 257 -9.07 25.31 -17.42
C TYR A 257 -9.12 24.77 -18.85
N GLU A 258 -9.35 23.47 -19.05
CA GLU A 258 -9.31 22.82 -20.37
C GLU A 258 -10.70 22.32 -20.83
N ASN A 259 -11.77 22.72 -20.13
CA ASN A 259 -13.17 22.30 -20.38
C ASN A 259 -13.34 20.76 -20.40
N PHE A 260 -12.50 20.02 -19.67
CA PHE A 260 -12.57 18.58 -19.64
C PHE A 260 -13.87 18.11 -18.94
N PRO A 261 -14.66 17.21 -19.54
CA PRO A 261 -15.92 16.78 -18.95
C PRO A 261 -15.68 15.97 -17.68
N ILE A 262 -16.33 16.36 -16.58
CA ILE A 262 -16.18 15.70 -15.28
C ILE A 262 -16.59 14.22 -15.34
N ALA A 263 -17.56 13.85 -16.17
CA ALA A 263 -17.91 12.44 -16.40
C ALA A 263 -16.72 11.60 -16.92
N GLY A 264 -15.80 12.22 -17.66
CA GLY A 264 -14.62 11.60 -18.25
C GLY A 264 -13.57 11.13 -17.23
N ILE A 265 -13.60 11.64 -15.99
CA ILE A 265 -12.61 11.25 -14.96
C ILE A 265 -12.91 9.88 -14.33
N SER A 266 -14.15 9.41 -14.42
CA SER A 266 -14.61 8.22 -13.71
C SER A 266 -13.85 6.96 -14.15
N ALA A 267 -13.64 6.78 -15.46
CA ALA A 267 -12.94 5.62 -15.99
C ALA A 267 -11.43 5.61 -15.67
N PRO A 268 -10.67 6.72 -15.86
CA PRO A 268 -9.28 6.81 -15.39
C PRO A 268 -9.14 6.61 -13.88
N ALA A 269 -10.02 7.21 -13.07
CA ALA A 269 -9.99 7.07 -11.62
C ALA A 269 -10.22 5.60 -11.20
N ALA A 270 -11.24 4.94 -11.75
CA ALA A 270 -11.51 3.53 -11.46
C ALA A 270 -10.36 2.63 -11.92
N THR A 271 -9.80 2.87 -13.10
CA THR A 271 -8.67 2.09 -13.63
C THR A 271 -7.45 2.20 -12.73
N ILE A 272 -7.06 3.42 -12.36
CA ILE A 272 -5.91 3.65 -11.48
C ILE A 272 -6.16 3.07 -10.08
N ALA A 273 -7.37 3.23 -9.53
CA ALA A 273 -7.73 2.64 -8.25
C ALA A 273 -7.57 1.11 -8.27
N ILE A 274 -8.10 0.44 -9.30
CA ILE A 274 -7.99 -1.01 -9.47
C ILE A 274 -6.51 -1.42 -9.60
N VAL A 275 -5.74 -0.76 -10.47
CA VAL A 275 -4.32 -1.06 -10.68
C VAL A 275 -3.52 -0.88 -9.39
N LEU A 276 -3.74 0.20 -8.64
CA LEU A 276 -3.05 0.46 -7.37
C LEU A 276 -3.41 -0.58 -6.31
N VAL A 277 -4.70 -0.90 -6.16
CA VAL A 277 -5.16 -1.92 -5.21
C VAL A 277 -4.58 -3.29 -5.57
N LEU A 278 -4.60 -3.67 -6.85
CA LEU A 278 -3.98 -4.92 -7.31
C LEU A 278 -2.48 -4.93 -7.06
N TYR A 279 -1.78 -3.84 -7.38
CA TYR A 279 -0.34 -3.71 -7.18
C TYR A 279 0.08 -3.83 -5.71
N ILE A 280 -0.66 -3.18 -4.81
CA ILE A 280 -0.39 -3.25 -3.36
C ILE A 280 -0.70 -4.64 -2.80
N GLN A 281 -1.78 -5.28 -3.26
CA GLN A 281 -2.19 -6.58 -2.75
C GLN A 281 -1.50 -7.78 -3.40
N LEU A 282 -0.89 -7.60 -4.58
CA LEU A 282 -0.07 -8.60 -5.29
C LEU A 282 0.86 -9.42 -4.38
N PRO A 283 1.70 -8.83 -3.51
CA PRO A 283 2.55 -9.57 -2.57
C PRO A 283 1.79 -10.61 -1.73
N ALA A 284 0.57 -10.31 -1.31
CA ALA A 284 -0.25 -11.16 -0.48
C ALA A 284 -0.96 -12.26 -1.28
N ILE A 285 -1.22 -12.03 -2.57
CA ILE A 285 -1.82 -13.02 -3.48
C ILE A 285 -0.91 -14.24 -3.67
N PHE A 286 0.42 -14.09 -3.50
CA PHE A 286 1.36 -15.22 -3.60
C PHE A 286 1.10 -16.38 -2.63
N PHE A 287 0.32 -16.16 -1.57
CA PHE A 287 -0.10 -17.20 -0.60
C PHE A 287 -1.35 -17.99 -1.03
N PHE A 288 -2.03 -17.57 -2.10
CA PHE A 288 -3.22 -18.24 -2.62
C PHE A 288 -3.09 -19.76 -2.80
N PRO A 289 -2.07 -20.31 -3.49
CA PRO A 289 -1.98 -21.75 -3.70
C PRO A 289 -1.83 -22.52 -2.38
N MET A 290 -1.06 -21.97 -1.44
CA MET A 290 -0.83 -22.57 -0.13
C MET A 290 -2.12 -22.60 0.71
N LEU A 291 -2.83 -21.47 0.80
CA LEU A 291 -4.10 -21.37 1.53
C LEU A 291 -5.19 -22.26 0.91
N ARG A 292 -5.25 -22.34 -0.42
CA ARG A 292 -6.22 -23.20 -1.13
C ARG A 292 -6.01 -24.68 -0.81
N ILE A 293 -4.75 -25.16 -0.80
CA ILE A 293 -4.43 -26.55 -0.48
C ILE A 293 -4.80 -26.86 0.97
N VAL A 294 -4.41 -25.98 1.90
CA VAL A 294 -4.71 -26.15 3.33
C VAL A 294 -6.21 -26.13 3.61
N LYS A 295 -6.96 -25.20 3.02
CA LYS A 295 -8.42 -25.15 3.15
C LYS A 295 -9.07 -26.44 2.65
N ARG A 296 -8.70 -26.90 1.45
CA ARG A 296 -9.29 -28.11 0.86
C ARG A 296 -9.04 -29.34 1.73
N ARG A 297 -7.80 -29.51 2.22
CA ARG A 297 -7.44 -30.60 3.11
C ARG A 297 -8.21 -30.54 4.43
N ALA A 298 -8.28 -29.36 5.03
CA ALA A 298 -8.95 -29.15 6.31
C ALA A 298 -10.47 -29.41 6.23
N ILE A 299 -11.15 -29.03 5.15
CA ILE A 299 -12.59 -29.34 4.98
C ILE A 299 -12.84 -30.85 5.08
N PHE A 300 -12.00 -31.69 4.45
CA PHE A 300 -12.14 -33.14 4.54
C PHE A 300 -11.77 -33.69 5.92
N GLU A 301 -10.63 -33.28 6.47
CA GLU A 301 -10.15 -33.78 7.76
C GLU A 301 -11.07 -33.40 8.92
N TYR A 302 -11.48 -32.12 9.00
CA TYR A 302 -12.40 -31.65 10.02
C TYR A 302 -13.84 -32.09 9.76
N GLY A 303 -14.23 -32.28 8.49
CA GLY A 303 -15.53 -32.86 8.14
C GLY A 303 -15.65 -34.32 8.59
N ALA A 304 -14.59 -35.12 8.43
CA ALA A 304 -14.55 -36.49 8.94
C ALA A 304 -14.61 -36.53 10.48
N LEU A 305 -13.87 -35.65 11.15
CA LEU A 305 -13.94 -35.51 12.61
C LEU A 305 -15.34 -35.11 13.09
N ALA A 306 -15.97 -34.14 12.42
CA ALA A 306 -17.34 -33.72 12.69
C ALA A 306 -18.31 -34.90 12.53
N LEU A 307 -18.21 -35.65 11.43
CA LEU A 307 -19.04 -36.82 11.18
C LEU A 307 -18.87 -37.89 12.27
N SER A 308 -17.63 -38.24 12.63
CA SER A 308 -17.35 -39.21 13.69
C SER A 308 -17.94 -38.78 15.03
N TYR A 309 -17.70 -37.53 15.45
CA TYR A 309 -18.18 -37.03 16.74
C TYR A 309 -19.71 -36.93 16.80
N THR A 310 -20.33 -36.36 15.78
CA THR A 310 -21.80 -36.24 15.68
C THR A 310 -22.50 -37.60 15.63
N SER A 311 -21.88 -38.60 14.98
CA SER A 311 -22.42 -39.97 14.95
C SER A 311 -22.38 -40.64 16.32
N GLU A 312 -21.30 -40.48 17.09
CA GLU A 312 -21.22 -41.00 18.46
C GLU A 312 -22.17 -40.25 19.41
N PHE A 313 -22.30 -38.94 19.24
CA PHE A 313 -23.28 -38.14 19.97
C PHE A 313 -24.73 -38.59 19.70
N ASP A 314 -25.11 -38.81 18.43
CA ASP A 314 -26.44 -39.32 18.05
C ASP A 314 -26.70 -40.69 18.69
N LYS A 315 -25.75 -41.62 18.59
CA LYS A 315 -25.87 -42.95 19.20
C LYS A 315 -26.08 -42.88 20.71
N LYS A 316 -25.27 -42.09 21.41
CA LYS A 316 -25.31 -41.98 22.87
C LYS A 316 -26.60 -41.30 23.35
N TRP A 317 -26.83 -40.08 22.88
CA TRP A 317 -27.84 -39.19 23.46
C TRP A 317 -29.19 -39.21 22.74
N ILE A 318 -29.23 -39.38 21.41
CA ILE A 318 -30.47 -39.33 20.62
C ILE A 318 -31.11 -40.71 20.46
N ARG A 319 -30.28 -41.75 20.22
CA ARG A 319 -30.72 -43.14 20.10
C ARG A 319 -30.77 -43.89 21.43
N GLY A 320 -30.45 -43.22 22.54
CA GLY A 320 -30.64 -43.75 23.89
C GLY A 320 -29.67 -44.85 24.29
N LYS A 321 -28.42 -44.85 23.80
CA LYS A 321 -27.38 -45.82 24.22
C LYS A 321 -26.54 -45.34 25.41
N HIS A 322 -26.98 -44.31 26.14
CA HIS A 322 -26.34 -43.83 27.36
C HIS A 322 -26.86 -44.59 28.59
N ASP A 323 -26.09 -44.54 29.68
CA ASP A 323 -26.54 -45.02 30.98
C ASP A 323 -27.72 -44.15 31.48
N PRO A 324 -28.82 -44.74 32.00
CA PRO A 324 -29.95 -43.97 32.56
C PRO A 324 -29.57 -42.94 33.64
N GLU A 325 -28.43 -43.09 34.32
CA GLU A 325 -27.94 -42.12 35.30
C GLU A 325 -27.23 -40.91 34.67
N GLU A 326 -26.79 -41.01 33.41
CA GLU A 326 -26.15 -39.90 32.70
C GLU A 326 -27.19 -38.89 32.19
N GLN A 327 -27.12 -37.64 32.65
CA GLN A 327 -27.97 -36.57 32.16
C GLN A 327 -27.30 -35.81 31.01
N LEU A 328 -28.07 -35.60 29.93
CA LEU A 328 -27.63 -34.79 28.80
C LEU A 328 -27.37 -33.33 29.23
N MET A 329 -28.27 -32.77 30.04
CA MET A 329 -28.15 -31.40 30.56
C MET A 329 -27.01 -31.33 31.58
N GLY A 330 -26.02 -30.49 31.32
CA GLY A 330 -24.79 -30.40 32.13
C GLY A 330 -23.65 -31.32 31.68
N SER A 331 -23.87 -32.16 30.66
CA SER A 331 -22.80 -32.94 30.05
C SER A 331 -21.82 -32.05 29.27
N GLY A 332 -20.53 -32.40 29.31
CA GLY A 332 -19.50 -31.77 28.47
C GLY A 332 -19.65 -32.09 26.97
N ASP A 333 -20.46 -33.08 26.63
CA ASP A 333 -20.68 -33.55 25.26
C ASP A 333 -21.43 -32.50 24.42
N ILE A 334 -22.45 -31.83 24.99
CA ILE A 334 -23.16 -30.74 24.29
C ILE A 334 -22.22 -29.58 23.98
N GLN A 335 -21.40 -29.17 24.95
CA GLN A 335 -20.45 -28.08 24.76
C GLN A 335 -19.40 -28.44 23.70
N SER A 336 -18.86 -29.66 23.77
CA SER A 336 -17.90 -30.18 22.81
C SER A 336 -18.48 -30.25 21.39
N LEU A 337 -19.76 -30.61 21.24
CA LEU A 337 -20.47 -30.57 19.96
C LEU A 337 -20.54 -29.14 19.38
N ALA A 338 -20.86 -28.16 20.23
CA ALA A 338 -20.89 -26.75 19.83
C ALA A 338 -19.49 -26.22 19.47
N ASP A 339 -18.46 -26.56 20.25
CA ASP A 339 -17.07 -26.16 20.02
C ASP A 339 -16.50 -26.78 18.72
N LEU A 340 -16.88 -28.01 18.40
CA LEU A 340 -16.55 -28.66 17.14
C LEU A 340 -17.21 -27.94 15.95
N GLY A 341 -18.50 -27.59 16.08
CA GLY A 341 -19.21 -26.79 15.08
C GLY A 341 -18.56 -25.43 14.84
N ASN A 342 -18.21 -24.72 15.91
CA ASN A 342 -17.51 -23.43 15.84
C ASN A 342 -16.13 -23.57 15.16
N SER A 343 -15.38 -24.62 15.51
CA SER A 343 -14.08 -24.91 14.88
C SER A 343 -14.22 -25.20 13.38
N TYR A 344 -15.24 -25.94 12.98
CA TYR A 344 -15.53 -26.24 11.57
C TYR A 344 -15.94 -24.97 10.79
N LEU A 345 -16.74 -24.08 11.38
CA LEU A 345 -17.12 -22.80 10.75
C LEU A 345 -15.90 -21.90 10.48
N VAL A 346 -14.85 -21.98 11.30
CA VAL A 346 -13.57 -21.27 11.03
C VAL A 346 -12.87 -21.86 9.81
N VAL A 347 -12.83 -23.19 9.68
CA VAL A 347 -12.24 -23.90 8.54
C VAL A 347 -13.00 -23.61 7.25
N GLU A 348 -14.33 -23.68 7.29
CA GLU A 348 -15.19 -23.36 6.16
C GLU A 348 -15.03 -21.89 5.74
N GLY A 349 -14.98 -20.99 6.73
CA GLY A 349 -14.76 -19.56 6.56
C GLY A 349 -13.33 -19.16 6.19
N MET A 350 -12.40 -20.11 6.07
CA MET A 350 -11.00 -19.83 5.72
C MET A 350 -10.92 -19.13 4.36
N ARG A 351 -10.18 -18.01 4.31
CA ARG A 351 -9.98 -17.18 3.13
C ARG A 351 -8.90 -17.78 2.24
N LEU A 352 -9.03 -17.57 0.93
CA LEU A 352 -8.03 -18.00 -0.06
C LEU A 352 -6.88 -17.00 -0.22
N VAL A 353 -7.01 -15.81 0.36
CA VAL A 353 -5.98 -14.78 0.41
C VAL A 353 -5.89 -14.23 1.84
N PRO A 354 -4.71 -13.75 2.30
CA PRO A 354 -4.51 -13.38 3.70
C PRO A 354 -5.05 -11.98 4.05
N PHE A 355 -5.85 -11.37 3.18
CA PHE A 355 -6.48 -10.07 3.39
C PHE A 355 -8.00 -10.17 3.24
N GLY A 356 -8.73 -9.25 3.86
CA GLY A 356 -10.17 -9.17 3.80
C GLY A 356 -10.67 -8.05 2.88
N TRP A 357 -11.97 -8.09 2.60
CA TRP A 357 -12.71 -7.03 1.93
C TRP A 357 -12.41 -5.64 2.50
N LYS A 358 -12.37 -5.50 3.83
CA LYS A 358 -12.12 -4.21 4.52
C LYS A 358 -10.78 -3.58 4.12
N THR A 359 -9.75 -4.39 3.89
CA THR A 359 -8.42 -3.91 3.48
C THR A 359 -8.43 -3.44 2.03
N THR A 360 -9.06 -4.20 1.13
CA THR A 360 -9.29 -3.78 -0.27
C THR A 360 -10.08 -2.47 -0.34
N ALA A 361 -11.21 -2.40 0.37
CA ALA A 361 -12.08 -1.24 0.40
C ALA A 361 -11.37 -0.02 0.98
N GLY A 362 -10.59 -0.18 2.05
CA GLY A 362 -9.81 0.90 2.65
C GLY A 362 -8.78 1.49 1.69
N LEU A 363 -8.08 0.65 0.92
CA LEU A 363 -7.13 1.11 -0.10
C LEU A 363 -7.83 1.87 -1.22
N ALA A 364 -8.91 1.33 -1.78
CA ALA A 364 -9.70 2.00 -2.81
C ALA A 364 -10.29 3.33 -2.30
N ALA A 365 -10.89 3.32 -1.11
CA ALA A 365 -11.46 4.51 -0.49
C ALA A 365 -10.41 5.59 -0.25
N SER A 366 -9.21 5.23 0.20
CA SER A 366 -8.13 6.21 0.42
C SER A 366 -7.67 6.91 -0.87
N PHE A 367 -7.70 6.24 -2.02
CA PHE A 367 -7.43 6.87 -3.32
C PHE A 367 -8.57 7.77 -3.78
N ILE A 368 -9.82 7.35 -3.56
CA ILE A 368 -11.01 8.11 -3.98
C ILE A 368 -11.23 9.36 -3.12
N LEU A 369 -10.93 9.29 -1.81
CA LEU A 369 -11.20 10.35 -0.84
C LEU A 369 -10.73 11.76 -1.29
N PRO A 370 -9.48 11.96 -1.75
CA PRO A 370 -9.02 13.27 -2.23
C PRO A 370 -9.61 13.69 -3.59
N ILE A 371 -10.29 12.79 -4.32
CA ILE A 371 -10.97 13.07 -5.59
C ILE A 371 -12.41 13.55 -5.34
N LEU A 372 -13.02 13.19 -4.20
CA LEU A 372 -14.40 13.54 -3.86
C LEU A 372 -14.74 15.03 -4.03
N PRO A 373 -13.89 16.01 -3.65
CA PRO A 373 -14.19 17.42 -3.84
C PRO A 373 -14.48 17.78 -5.30
N LEU A 374 -13.82 17.15 -6.27
CA LEU A 374 -14.08 17.37 -7.70
C LEU A 374 -15.48 16.88 -8.08
N PHE A 375 -15.87 15.69 -7.62
CA PHE A 375 -17.20 15.15 -7.92
C PHE A 375 -18.33 15.96 -7.29
N LEU A 376 -18.10 16.53 -6.09
CA LEU A 376 -19.07 17.38 -5.41
C LEU A 376 -19.36 18.70 -6.14
N THR A 377 -18.54 19.09 -7.12
CA THR A 377 -18.83 20.25 -7.98
C THR A 377 -19.93 19.98 -9.01
N VAL A 378 -20.25 18.71 -9.31
CA VAL A 378 -21.21 18.33 -10.37
C VAL A 378 -22.31 17.40 -9.91
N MET A 379 -22.05 16.53 -8.92
CA MET A 379 -23.04 15.56 -8.44
C MET A 379 -23.33 15.71 -6.95
N PRO A 380 -24.60 15.58 -6.54
CA PRO A 380 -24.96 15.46 -5.13
C PRO A 380 -24.23 14.28 -4.47
N LEU A 381 -23.82 14.45 -3.20
CA LEU A 381 -23.10 13.44 -2.41
C LEU A 381 -23.73 12.03 -2.47
N LYS A 382 -25.06 11.96 -2.59
CA LYS A 382 -25.82 10.69 -2.67
C LYS A 382 -25.43 9.84 -3.89
N ASP A 383 -25.20 10.46 -5.05
CA ASP A 383 -24.87 9.76 -6.29
C ASP A 383 -23.40 9.30 -6.31
N ILE A 384 -22.53 10.04 -5.63
CA ILE A 384 -21.12 9.69 -5.43
C ILE A 384 -21.01 8.45 -4.54
N VAL A 385 -21.69 8.42 -3.39
CA VAL A 385 -21.70 7.25 -2.50
C VAL A 385 -22.21 6.02 -3.23
N LYS A 386 -23.27 6.16 -4.04
CA LYS A 386 -23.81 5.07 -4.85
C LYS A 386 -22.80 4.55 -5.88
N THR A 387 -22.03 5.43 -6.52
CA THR A 387 -20.99 5.05 -7.48
C THR A 387 -19.80 4.37 -6.82
N VAL A 388 -19.33 4.90 -5.69
CA VAL A 388 -18.26 4.29 -4.89
C VAL A 388 -18.69 2.90 -4.42
N MET A 389 -19.91 2.76 -3.89
CA MET A 389 -20.47 1.46 -3.53
C MET A 389 -20.53 0.51 -4.73
N LYS A 390 -20.88 0.99 -5.93
CA LYS A 390 -20.95 0.17 -7.14
C LYS A 390 -19.58 -0.28 -7.68
N VAL A 391 -18.50 0.46 -7.39
CA VAL A 391 -17.11 0.06 -7.68
C VAL A 391 -16.57 -0.89 -6.62
N LEU A 392 -17.13 -0.81 -5.41
CA LEU A 392 -16.75 -1.58 -4.23
C LEU A 392 -17.51 -2.92 -4.10
N THR A 393 -18.72 -3.02 -4.66
CA THR A 393 -19.54 -4.24 -4.69
C THR A 393 -19.30 -4.98 -5.99
#